data_AF-A0A2M8WV61-F1
#
_entry.id   AF-A0A2M8WV61-F1
#
_cell.length_a   1.000
_cell.length_b   1.000
_cell.length_c   1.000
_cell.angle_alpha   90.00
_cell.angle_beta   90.00
_cell.angle_gamma   90.00
#
_symmetry.space_group_name_H-M   'P 1'
#
loop_
_entity.id
_entity.type
_entity.pdbx_description
1 polymer ?
#
loop_
_entity_poly.entity_id
_entity_poly.type
_entity_poly.pdbx_seq_one_letter_code
_entity_poly.pdbx_strand_id
1 'polypeptide(L)'
;MSQHVEEGTRSLVREHRGTEASSPRSVRCDDGLWAAVKARAEADGVTINYAVGVLLEGYASDAVRLELPPPTDDPAVTGGTRSSVSSLRVADTVWAAAKARAAGEGLTMNAVVNRILGGYHDGLLRLPTVVLYFAPTGRPSEA
;
A
#
# COMPACT_ATOMS: atom_id res chain seq x y z
N MET A 1 35.98 6.20 39.07
CA MET A 1 36.01 7.64 38.72
C MET A 1 36.63 7.73 37.34
N SER A 2 36.00 8.11 36.24
CA SER A 2 34.77 8.87 36.03
C SER A 2 34.16 8.49 34.67
N GLN A 3 32.85 8.66 34.58
CA GLN A 3 32.05 8.59 33.36
C GLN A 3 32.44 9.72 32.39
N HIS A 4 32.45 9.42 31.09
CA HIS A 4 32.09 10.43 30.09
C HIS A 4 31.21 9.77 29.03
N VAL A 5 29.96 10.19 29.06
CA VAL A 5 28.92 9.94 28.08
C VAL A 5 29.12 11.00 27.00
N GLU A 6 29.44 10.59 25.77
CA GLU A 6 29.22 11.46 24.61
C GLU A 6 28.18 10.79 23.70
N GLU A 7 26.98 11.29 23.91
CA GLU A 7 25.76 11.08 23.15
C GLU A 7 25.93 11.74 21.77
N GLY A 8 26.57 11.01 20.85
CA GLY A 8 26.67 11.41 19.46
C GLY A 8 25.34 11.17 18.75
N THR A 9 24.47 12.18 18.74
CA THR A 9 23.19 12.24 18.00
C THR A 9 23.46 12.04 16.51
N ARG A 10 23.49 10.79 16.05
CA ARG A 10 23.55 10.47 14.63
C ARG A 10 22.20 10.82 14.02
N SER A 11 22.18 12.02 13.44
CA SER A 11 21.17 12.50 12.51
C SER A 11 20.85 11.39 11.50
N LEU A 12 19.69 10.77 11.66
CA LEU A 12 19.05 9.92 10.66
C LEU A 12 18.60 10.81 9.51
N VAL A 13 19.57 11.27 8.72
CA VAL A 13 19.30 11.70 7.35
C VAL A 13 18.93 10.43 6.60
N ARG A 14 17.61 10.16 6.55
CA ARG A 14 17.03 9.14 5.69
C ARG A 14 17.26 9.62 4.25
N GLU A 15 18.45 9.30 3.72
CA GLU A 15 18.77 9.49 2.32
C GLU A 15 17.64 8.90 1.48
N HIS A 16 17.06 9.75 0.64
CA HIS A 16 16.02 9.39 -0.30
C HIS A 16 16.57 8.29 -1.22
N ARG A 17 16.09 7.07 -0.96
CA ARG A 17 16.23 5.85 -1.75
C ARG A 17 16.35 6.16 -3.25
N GLY A 18 17.38 5.59 -3.87
CA GLY A 18 17.42 5.42 -5.32
C GLY A 18 16.12 4.79 -5.80
N THR A 19 15.71 5.16 -7.02
CA THR A 19 14.49 4.72 -7.70
C THR A 19 14.27 3.23 -7.46
N GLU A 20 13.40 2.87 -6.50
CA GLU A 20 13.17 1.46 -6.17
C GLU A 20 12.65 0.78 -7.43
N ALA A 21 13.34 -0.27 -7.87
CA ALA A 21 12.93 -1.01 -9.05
C ALA A 21 11.48 -1.47 -8.88
N SER A 22 10.64 -1.14 -9.86
CA SER A 22 9.26 -1.57 -9.90
C SER A 22 9.03 -2.46 -11.11
N SER A 23 8.83 -3.74 -10.84
CA SER A 23 8.51 -4.74 -11.85
C SER A 23 6.99 -4.92 -11.99
N PRO A 24 6.47 -5.17 -13.21
CA PRO A 24 5.07 -5.54 -13.39
C PRO A 24 4.78 -6.89 -12.73
N ARG A 25 3.66 -6.96 -12.01
CA ARG A 25 3.17 -8.15 -11.31
C ARG A 25 1.80 -8.52 -11.88
N SER A 26 1.69 -9.73 -12.40
CA SER A 26 0.43 -10.26 -12.90
C SER A 26 -0.45 -10.70 -11.73
N VAL A 27 -1.66 -10.14 -11.64
CA VAL A 27 -2.66 -10.47 -10.64
C VAL A 27 -3.95 -10.85 -11.34
N ARG A 28 -4.57 -11.94 -10.90
CA ARG A 28 -5.87 -12.37 -11.38
C ARG A 28 -6.94 -11.80 -10.47
N CYS A 29 -7.82 -10.98 -11.04
CA CYS A 29 -8.94 -10.39 -10.34
C CYS A 29 -10.18 -10.38 -11.24
N ASP A 30 -11.32 -10.16 -10.61
CA ASP A 30 -12.56 -9.85 -11.33
C ASP A 30 -12.45 -8.51 -12.09
N ASP A 31 -12.95 -8.48 -13.33
CA ASP A 31 -12.93 -7.27 -14.17
C ASP A 31 -13.77 -6.14 -13.58
N GLY A 32 -14.91 -6.50 -12.95
CA GLY A 32 -15.80 -5.54 -12.30
C GLY A 32 -15.13 -4.89 -11.10
N LEU A 33 -14.54 -5.69 -10.21
CA LEU A 33 -13.77 -5.20 -9.07
C LEU A 33 -12.59 -4.33 -9.52
N TRP A 34 -11.84 -4.76 -10.54
CA TRP A 34 -10.72 -3.98 -11.06
C TRP A 34 -11.16 -2.61 -11.59
N ALA A 35 -12.23 -2.58 -12.38
CA ALA A 35 -12.79 -1.34 -12.91
C ALA A 35 -13.30 -0.43 -11.78
N ALA A 36 -13.97 -1.00 -10.78
CA ALA A 36 -14.49 -0.24 -9.65
C ALA A 36 -13.38 0.35 -8.77
N VAL A 37 -12.32 -0.41 -8.51
CA VAL A 37 -11.13 0.08 -7.81
C VAL A 37 -10.42 1.17 -8.61
N LYS A 38 -10.31 1.01 -9.92
CA LYS A 38 -9.71 2.04 -10.78
C LYS A 38 -10.51 3.34 -10.70
N ALA A 39 -11.84 3.28 -10.82
CA ALA A 39 -12.71 4.44 -10.68
C ALA A 39 -12.59 5.09 -9.29
N ARG A 40 -12.45 4.28 -8.23
CA ARG A 40 -12.24 4.80 -6.88
C ARG A 40 -10.89 5.50 -6.73
N ALA A 41 -9.81 4.92 -7.26
CA ALA A 41 -8.48 5.53 -7.25
C ALA A 41 -8.51 6.88 -8.00
N GLU A 42 -9.20 6.95 -9.14
CA GLU A 42 -9.41 8.19 -9.88
C GLU A 42 -10.20 9.23 -9.07
N ALA A 43 -11.25 8.82 -8.34
CA ALA A 43 -11.99 9.70 -7.44
C ALA A 43 -11.13 10.22 -6.27
N ASP A 44 -10.19 9.40 -5.79
CA ASP A 44 -9.21 9.78 -4.77
C ASP A 44 -8.01 10.57 -5.37
N GLY A 45 -8.01 10.82 -6.69
CA GLY A 45 -6.98 11.62 -7.38
C GLY A 45 -5.65 10.89 -7.60
N VAL A 46 -5.64 9.56 -7.53
CA VAL A 46 -4.42 8.74 -7.65
C VAL A 46 -4.56 7.65 -8.71
N THR A 47 -3.45 7.00 -9.06
CA THR A 47 -3.48 5.81 -9.93
C THR A 47 -3.76 4.55 -9.12
N ILE A 48 -4.37 3.54 -9.75
CA ILE A 48 -4.56 2.22 -9.11
C ILE A 48 -3.24 1.60 -8.64
N ASN A 49 -2.15 1.75 -9.40
CA ASN A 49 -0.83 1.25 -9.02
C ASN A 49 -0.33 1.92 -7.74
N TYR A 50 -0.53 3.25 -7.62
CA TYR A 50 -0.18 3.99 -6.42
C TYR A 50 -1.04 3.54 -5.23
N ALA A 51 -2.36 3.49 -5.40
CA ALA A 51 -3.28 3.12 -4.34
C ALA A 51 -2.96 1.71 -3.79
N VAL A 52 -2.83 0.72 -4.68
CA VAL A 52 -2.48 -0.65 -4.31
C VAL A 52 -1.08 -0.73 -3.72
N GLY A 53 -0.10 0.01 -4.27
CA GLY A 53 1.27 0.04 -3.76
C GLY A 53 1.35 0.52 -2.32
N VAL A 54 0.66 1.61 -1.99
CA VAL A 54 0.62 2.18 -0.63
C VAL A 54 -0.08 1.24 0.35
N LEU A 55 -1.22 0.65 -0.04
CA LEU A 55 -1.93 -0.30 0.81
C LEU A 55 -1.13 -1.60 1.02
N LEU A 56 -0.42 -2.06 -0.01
CA LEU A 56 0.45 -3.23 0.07
C LEU A 56 1.70 -2.98 0.93
N GLU A 57 2.24 -1.76 0.89
CA GLU A 57 3.30 -1.32 1.81
C GLU A 57 2.79 -1.32 3.26
N GLY A 58 1.61 -0.75 3.49
CA GLY A 58 0.98 -0.78 4.82
C GLY A 58 0.75 -2.20 5.34
N TYR A 59 0.35 -3.12 4.46
CA TYR A 59 0.26 -4.54 4.80
C TYR A 59 1.63 -5.13 5.13
N ALA A 60 2.63 -4.88 4.30
CA ALA A 60 4.00 -5.37 4.52
C ALA A 60 4.61 -4.86 5.84
N SER A 61 4.21 -3.67 6.32
CA SER A 61 4.73 -3.05 7.55
C SER A 61 3.85 -3.23 8.79
N ASP A 62 2.79 -4.05 8.74
CA ASP A 62 1.77 -4.20 9.81
C ASP A 62 0.97 -2.94 10.17
N ALA A 63 1.04 -1.90 9.33
CA ALA A 63 0.21 -0.72 9.47
C ALA A 63 -1.23 -0.96 8.97
N VAL A 64 -1.42 -1.91 8.05
CA VAL A 64 -2.72 -2.36 7.55
C VAL A 64 -2.89 -3.84 7.91
N ARG A 65 -3.87 -4.14 8.77
CA ARG A 65 -4.31 -5.50 9.01
C ARG A 65 -5.49 -5.83 8.14
N LEU A 66 -5.37 -6.91 7.38
CA LEU A 66 -6.49 -7.49 6.64
C LEU A 66 -7.23 -8.41 7.62
N GLU A 67 -8.17 -7.85 8.39
CA GLU A 67 -9.01 -8.67 9.27
C GLU A 67 -9.88 -9.61 8.43
N LEU A 68 -9.74 -10.91 8.68
CA LEU A 68 -10.47 -11.98 8.02
C LEU A 68 -11.81 -12.21 8.75
N PRO A 69 -12.97 -12.25 8.07
CA PRO A 69 -13.87 -13.35 8.30
C PRO A 69 -13.18 -14.65 7.83
N PRO A 70 -13.46 -15.81 8.46
CA PRO A 70 -12.81 -17.10 8.14
C PRO A 70 -12.83 -17.34 6.62
N PRO A 71 -11.89 -18.15 6.08
CA PRO A 71 -11.82 -18.40 4.65
C PRO A 71 -13.17 -18.92 4.16
N THR A 72 -14.02 -18.04 3.66
CA THR A 72 -15.06 -18.45 2.74
C THR A 72 -14.27 -18.90 1.54
N ASP A 73 -14.36 -20.21 1.28
CA ASP A 73 -14.01 -20.81 0.00
C ASP A 73 -14.15 -19.76 -1.09
N ASP A 74 -13.03 -19.52 -1.75
CA ASP A 74 -12.87 -18.79 -3.01
C ASP A 74 -14.25 -18.48 -3.58
N PRO A 75 -14.75 -17.21 -3.52
CA PRO A 75 -16.15 -16.95 -3.80
C PRO A 75 -16.44 -17.59 -5.14
N ALA A 76 -17.14 -18.72 -5.10
CA ALA A 76 -17.49 -19.45 -6.29
C ALA A 76 -18.22 -18.40 -7.10
N VAL A 77 -17.59 -17.98 -8.21
CA VAL A 77 -18.03 -16.92 -9.10
C VAL A 77 -19.46 -17.26 -9.48
N THR A 78 -20.40 -16.81 -8.67
CA THR A 78 -21.81 -17.17 -8.76
C THR A 78 -22.40 -16.12 -9.67
N GLY A 79 -22.07 -16.28 -10.96
CA GLY A 79 -22.56 -15.43 -12.02
C GLY A 79 -21.44 -14.86 -12.90
N GLY A 80 -20.86 -15.67 -13.78
CA GLY A 80 -20.36 -15.22 -15.09
C GLY A 80 -19.41 -14.01 -15.14
N THR A 81 -18.74 -13.65 -14.04
CA THR A 81 -17.85 -12.49 -14.00
C THR A 81 -16.50 -12.88 -14.59
N ARG A 82 -16.10 -12.19 -15.66
CA ARG A 82 -14.81 -12.46 -16.31
C ARG A 82 -13.70 -12.07 -15.35
N SER A 83 -12.85 -13.03 -15.00
CA SER A 83 -11.57 -12.75 -14.36
C SER A 83 -10.50 -12.57 -15.42
N SER A 84 -9.83 -11.43 -15.45
CA SER A 84 -8.67 -11.18 -16.32
C SER A 84 -7.37 -11.10 -15.53
N VAL A 85 -6.26 -11.12 -16.26
CA VAL A 85 -4.93 -10.88 -15.70
C VAL A 85 -4.62 -9.40 -15.84
N SER A 86 -4.54 -8.72 -14.70
CA SER A 86 -4.18 -7.32 -14.61
C SER A 86 -2.72 -7.16 -14.20
N SER A 87 -2.07 -6.11 -14.72
CA SER A 87 -0.68 -5.79 -14.39
C SER A 87 -0.62 -4.70 -13.33
N LEU A 88 -0.02 -5.02 -12.19
CA LEU A 88 0.27 -4.07 -11.12
C LEU A 88 1.75 -3.73 -11.10
N ARG A 89 2.07 -2.43 -11.06
CA ARG A 89 3.44 -1.97 -10.84
C ARG A 89 3.58 -1.50 -9.40
N VAL A 90 4.37 -2.25 -8.64
CA VAL A 90 4.70 -1.99 -7.24
C VAL A 90 6.20 -2.13 -7.05
N ALA A 91 6.75 -1.50 -6.01
CA ALA A 91 8.17 -1.63 -5.69
C ALA A 91 8.50 -3.08 -5.34
N ASP A 92 9.63 -3.58 -5.84
CA ASP A 92 10.03 -4.98 -5.66
C ASP A 92 10.29 -5.33 -4.18
N THR A 93 10.79 -4.36 -3.41
CA THR A 93 10.99 -4.45 -1.95
C THR A 93 9.67 -4.63 -1.22
N VAL A 94 8.66 -3.83 -1.56
CA VAL A 94 7.30 -3.93 -1.00
C VAL A 94 6.67 -5.28 -1.34
N TRP A 95 6.79 -5.73 -2.60
CA TRP A 95 6.26 -7.02 -3.03
C TRP A 95 6.92 -8.19 -2.28
N ALA A 96 8.24 -8.16 -2.11
CA ALA A 96 8.97 -9.20 -1.39
C ALA A 96 8.57 -9.26 0.09
N ALA A 97 8.46 -8.10 0.75
CA ALA A 97 8.05 -8.02 2.15
C ALA A 97 6.59 -8.48 2.34
N ALA A 98 5.66 -8.02 1.49
CA ALA A 98 4.28 -8.48 1.51
C ALA A 98 4.18 -10.00 1.26
N LYS A 99 5.01 -10.56 0.37
CA LYS A 99 5.05 -12.00 0.12
C LYS A 99 5.54 -12.80 1.33
N ALA A 100 6.56 -12.31 2.03
CA ALA A 100 7.06 -12.96 3.24
C ALA A 100 5.97 -12.99 4.33
N ARG A 101 5.26 -11.87 4.50
CA ARG A 101 4.13 -11.79 5.41
C ARG A 101 2.98 -12.72 5.01
N ALA A 102 2.56 -12.68 3.75
CA ALA A 102 1.51 -13.53 3.22
C ALA A 102 1.81 -15.02 3.47
N ALA A 103 3.06 -15.43 3.29
CA ALA A 103 3.50 -16.79 3.61
C ALA A 103 3.35 -17.14 5.11
N GLY A 104 3.67 -16.19 6.01
CA GLY A 104 3.45 -16.36 7.45
C GLY A 104 1.97 -16.46 7.84
N GLU A 105 1.08 -15.87 7.04
CA GLU A 105 -0.38 -15.95 7.21
C GLU A 105 -1.02 -17.12 6.43
N GLY A 106 -0.23 -17.90 5.67
CA GLY A 106 -0.74 -18.99 4.83
C GLY A 106 -1.52 -18.52 3.58
N LEU A 107 -1.28 -17.29 3.13
CA LEU A 107 -1.98 -16.65 2.02
C LEU A 107 -1.12 -16.58 0.76
N THR A 108 -1.78 -16.60 -0.39
CA THR A 108 -1.12 -16.27 -1.67
C THR A 108 -1.12 -14.76 -1.90
N MET A 109 -0.15 -14.27 -2.68
CA MET A 109 -0.13 -12.85 -3.08
C MET A 109 -1.39 -12.46 -3.86
N ASN A 110 -1.97 -13.38 -4.64
CA ASN A 110 -3.22 -13.10 -5.34
C ASN A 110 -4.38 -12.88 -4.36
N ALA A 111 -4.44 -13.67 -3.28
CA ALA A 111 -5.44 -13.50 -2.23
C ALA A 111 -5.26 -12.17 -1.49
N VAL A 112 -4.01 -11.82 -1.14
CA VAL A 112 -3.69 -10.53 -0.48
C VAL A 112 -4.11 -9.35 -1.36
N VAL A 113 -3.73 -9.36 -2.65
CA VAL A 113 -4.07 -8.26 -3.55
C VAL A 113 -5.58 -8.15 -3.76
N ASN A 114 -6.29 -9.26 -3.98
CA ASN A 114 -7.76 -9.21 -4.13
C ASN A 114 -8.45 -8.67 -2.88
N ARG A 115 -7.93 -8.98 -1.68
CA ARG A 115 -8.45 -8.41 -0.42
C ARG A 115 -8.19 -6.91 -0.30
N ILE A 116 -7.00 -6.46 -0.69
CA ILE A 116 -6.67 -5.03 -0.74
C ILE A 116 -7.62 -4.30 -1.71
N LEU A 117 -7.83 -4.88 -2.91
CA LEU A 117 -8.73 -4.32 -3.91
C LEU A 117 -10.18 -4.25 -3.39
N GLY A 118 -10.71 -5.34 -2.84
CA GLY A 118 -12.05 -5.38 -2.26
C GLY A 118 -12.22 -4.41 -1.09
N GLY A 119 -11.31 -4.46 -0.11
CA GLY A 119 -11.36 -3.58 1.05
C GLY A 119 -11.24 -2.09 0.69
N TYR A 120 -10.46 -1.76 -0.33
CA TYR A 120 -10.36 -0.38 -0.82
C TYR A 120 -11.62 0.06 -1.58
N HIS A 121 -12.20 -0.82 -2.42
CA HIS A 121 -13.47 -0.57 -3.09
C HIS A 121 -14.61 -0.33 -2.10
N ASP A 122 -14.73 -1.20 -1.10
CA ASP A 122 -15.77 -1.15 -0.07
C ASP A 122 -15.54 -0.01 0.95
N GLY A 123 -14.41 0.70 0.85
CA GLY A 123 -14.05 1.83 1.73
C GLY A 123 -13.58 1.41 3.13
N LEU A 124 -13.32 0.13 3.34
CA LEU A 124 -12.73 -0.45 4.56
C LEU A 124 -11.24 -0.11 4.69
N LEU A 125 -10.55 -0.03 3.56
CA LEU A 125 -9.18 0.45 3.46
C LEU A 125 -9.18 1.85 2.85
N ARG A 126 -8.35 2.73 3.41
CA ARG A 126 -8.19 4.11 2.93
C ARG A 126 -6.72 4.43 2.77
N LEU A 127 -6.43 5.28 1.79
CA LEU A 127 -5.10 5.80 1.61
C LEU A 127 -4.75 6.75 2.77
N PRO A 128 -3.50 6.72 3.26
CA PRO A 128 -3.05 7.67 4.25
C PRO A 128 -3.19 9.09 3.71
N THR A 129 -3.87 9.95 4.47
CA THR A 129 -4.03 11.36 4.12
C THR A 129 -2.79 12.13 4.58
N VAL A 130 -2.04 12.71 3.65
CA VAL A 130 -0.93 13.63 3.99
C VAL A 130 -1.47 15.05 4.06
N VAL A 131 -1.47 15.63 5.26
CA VAL A 131 -1.83 17.04 5.48
C VAL A 131 -0.56 17.88 5.42
N LEU A 132 -0.43 18.71 4.38
CA LEU A 132 0.68 19.67 4.25
C LEU A 132 0.32 20.97 4.97
N TYR A 133 1.08 21.31 6.01
CA TYR A 133 0.98 22.60 6.68
C TYR A 133 1.97 23.57 6.04
N PHE A 134 1.45 24.59 5.37
CA PHE A 134 2.25 25.72 4.91
C PHE A 134 2.24 26.79 5.99
N ALA A 135 3.37 26.96 6.68
CA ALA A 135 3.55 28.12 7.55
C ALA A 135 3.68 29.38 6.66
N PRO A 136 2.89 30.44 6.87
CA PRO A 136 3.11 31.70 6.18
C PRO A 136 4.47 32.25 6.63
N THR A 137 5.44 32.26 5.73
CA THR A 137 6.72 32.95 5.92
C THR A 137 6.50 34.46 5.79
N GLY A 138 5.79 35.04 6.75
CA GLY A 138 5.78 36.48 6.95
C GLY A 138 7.18 36.92 7.34
N ARG A 139 7.90 37.60 6.43
CA ARG A 139 9.11 38.34 6.81
C ARG A 139 8.72 39.31 7.92
N PRO A 140 9.51 39.45 9.00
CA PRO A 140 9.40 40.63 9.83
C PRO A 140 9.72 41.83 8.93
N SER A 141 8.70 42.62 8.61
CA SER A 141 8.89 43.95 8.07
C SER A 141 9.38 44.79 9.24
N GLU A 142 10.70 44.90 9.40
CA GLU A 142 11.28 45.96 10.23
C GLU A 142 10.91 47.30 9.58
N ALA A 143 10.13 48.08 10.30
CA ALA A 143 9.84 49.48 10.04
C ALA A 143 10.23 50.27 11.30
#